data_AF-A0AAV2W051-F1
#
_entry.id   AF-A0AAV2W051-F1
#
_cell.length_a   1.000
_cell.length_b   1.000
_cell.length_c   1.000
_cell.angle_alpha   90.00
_cell.angle_beta   90.00
_cell.angle_gamma   90.00
#
_symmetry.space_group_name_H-M   'P 1'
#
loop_
_entity.id
_entity.type
_entity.pdbx_description
1 polymer ?
#
loop_
_entity_poly.entity_id
_entity_poly.type
_entity_poly.pdbx_seq_one_letter_code
_entity_poly.pdbx_strand_id
1 'polypeptide(L)'
;MFERIDIIEQMCEYGLHLLEHLFEGVVMRSKSIVQVQAKTVNERYRNSFLRAHHRILAVVVAMLACFALCCVTAGARENTVPSEAASSEVVHYTVQPGDSLWSIASRFPGDSSSAYQRVERLKQVNNLPGGSIQAGQHLVIPL
;
A
#
# COMPACT_ATOMS: atom_id res chain seq x y z
N MET A 1 62.50 64.25 -7.34
CA MET A 1 62.39 63.49 -6.07
C MET A 1 60.93 63.34 -5.63
N PHE A 2 60.06 64.33 -5.89
CA PHE A 2 58.62 64.30 -5.57
C PHE A 2 57.78 63.29 -6.40
N GLU A 3 58.02 63.13 -7.71
CA GLU A 3 57.26 62.19 -8.57
C GLU A 3 57.29 60.71 -8.12
N ARG A 4 58.34 60.27 -7.41
CA ARG A 4 58.42 58.86 -6.95
C ARG A 4 57.58 58.59 -5.70
N ILE A 5 57.31 59.61 -4.88
CA ILE A 5 56.51 59.46 -3.65
C ILE A 5 55.02 59.37 -4.04
N ASP A 6 54.57 60.22 -4.97
CA ASP A 6 53.21 60.18 -5.51
C ASP A 6 52.89 58.82 -6.16
N ILE A 7 53.83 58.26 -6.95
CA ILE A 7 53.63 56.95 -7.59
C ILE A 7 53.51 55.81 -6.57
N ILE A 8 54.27 55.85 -5.47
CA ILE A 8 54.19 54.81 -4.43
C ILE A 8 52.88 54.90 -3.66
N GLU A 9 52.44 56.12 -3.32
CA GLU A 9 51.15 56.34 -2.64
C GLU A 9 49.98 55.90 -3.52
N GLN A 10 50.01 56.27 -4.81
CA GLN A 10 49.01 55.88 -5.79
C GLN A 10 48.99 54.36 -6.03
N MET A 11 50.16 53.71 -6.14
CA MET A 11 50.25 52.25 -6.24
C MET A 11 49.73 51.53 -4.98
N CYS A 12 49.90 52.11 -3.80
CA CYS A 12 49.42 51.55 -2.54
C CYS A 12 47.89 51.66 -2.44
N GLU A 13 47.31 52.81 -2.80
CA GLU A 13 45.86 52.97 -2.90
C GLU A 13 45.24 52.01 -3.92
N TYR A 14 45.84 51.88 -5.11
CA TYR A 14 45.41 50.90 -6.11
C TYR A 14 45.52 49.46 -5.59
N GLY A 15 46.58 49.13 -4.86
CA GLY A 15 46.77 47.82 -4.25
C GLY A 15 45.71 47.50 -3.20
N LEU A 16 45.37 48.46 -2.33
CA LEU A 16 44.34 48.32 -1.31
C LEU A 16 42.95 48.14 -1.95
N HIS A 17 42.64 48.95 -2.96
CA HIS A 17 41.38 48.91 -3.68
C HIS A 17 41.20 47.62 -4.50
N LEU A 18 42.29 47.10 -5.07
CA LEU A 18 42.29 45.80 -5.76
C LEU A 18 42.04 44.64 -4.79
N LEU A 19 42.58 44.72 -3.57
CA LEU A 19 42.42 43.72 -2.54
C LEU A 19 40.99 43.69 -2.00
N GLU A 20 40.37 44.86 -1.82
CA GLU A 20 38.95 44.99 -1.44
C GLU A 20 38.01 44.46 -2.54
N HIS A 21 38.27 44.79 -3.81
CA HIS A 21 37.50 44.26 -4.93
C HIS A 21 37.62 42.73 -5.11
N LEU A 22 38.82 42.18 -4.89
CA LEU A 22 39.02 40.73 -4.92
C LEU A 22 38.30 40.04 -3.76
N PHE A 23 38.34 40.65 -2.57
CA PHE A 23 37.64 40.13 -1.39
C PHE A 23 36.13 40.10 -1.59
N GLU A 24 35.54 41.20 -2.06
CA GLU A 24 34.11 41.27 -2.41
C GLU A 24 33.75 40.27 -3.52
N GLY A 25 34.62 40.12 -4.53
CA GLY A 25 34.44 39.13 -5.59
C GLY A 25 34.40 37.69 -5.07
N VAL A 26 35.29 37.31 -4.15
CA VAL A 26 35.33 35.98 -3.53
C VAL A 26 34.13 35.76 -2.60
N VAL A 27 33.74 36.76 -1.80
CA VAL A 27 32.58 36.71 -0.89
C VAL A 27 31.26 36.61 -1.67
N MET A 28 31.11 37.34 -2.76
CA MET A 28 29.92 37.24 -3.62
C MET A 28 29.87 35.87 -4.33
N ARG A 29 31.02 35.33 -4.72
CA ARG A 29 31.12 33.98 -5.30
C ARG A 29 30.80 32.89 -4.27
N SER A 30 31.22 33.04 -3.01
CA SER A 30 30.89 32.08 -1.95
C SER A 30 29.39 32.09 -1.61
N LYS A 31 28.78 33.28 -1.48
CA LYS A 31 27.33 33.44 -1.24
C LYS A 31 26.51 32.82 -2.38
N SER A 32 26.89 33.07 -3.64
CA SER A 32 26.18 32.50 -4.79
C SER A 32 26.32 30.98 -4.88
N ILE A 33 27.50 30.41 -4.58
CA ILE A 33 27.71 28.95 -4.54
C ILE A 33 26.81 28.31 -3.46
N VAL A 34 26.79 28.86 -2.24
CA VAL A 34 25.96 28.33 -1.15
C VAL A 34 24.47 28.41 -1.48
N GLN A 35 24.01 29.53 -2.06
CA GLN A 35 22.61 29.71 -2.48
C GLN A 35 22.21 28.74 -3.61
N VAL A 36 23.09 28.51 -4.58
CA VAL A 36 22.86 27.54 -5.67
C VAL A 36 22.80 26.11 -5.13
N GLN A 37 23.70 25.73 -4.21
CA GLN A 37 23.66 24.41 -3.58
C GLN A 37 22.39 24.23 -2.75
N ALA A 38 21.97 25.23 -1.97
CA ALA A 38 20.74 25.18 -1.19
C ALA A 38 19.48 25.04 -2.07
N LYS A 39 19.40 25.80 -3.17
CA LYS A 39 18.28 25.71 -4.12
C LYS A 39 18.21 24.34 -4.80
N THR A 40 19.35 23.81 -5.23
CA THR A 40 19.40 22.49 -5.89
C THR A 40 19.05 21.34 -4.94
N VAL A 41 19.45 21.39 -3.67
CA VAL A 41 19.05 20.39 -2.66
C VAL A 41 17.55 20.45 -2.39
N ASN A 42 16.99 21.65 -2.22
CA ASN A 42 15.55 21.83 -2.01
C ASN A 42 14.73 21.37 -3.22
N GLU A 43 15.18 21.65 -4.44
CA GLU A 43 14.55 21.17 -5.67
C GLU A 43 14.66 19.66 -5.83
N ARG A 44 15.79 19.05 -5.46
CA ARG A 44 15.95 17.58 -5.48
C ARG A 44 15.00 16.90 -4.49
N TYR A 45 14.86 17.44 -3.27
CA TYR A 45 13.94 16.92 -2.25
C TYR A 45 12.47 17.05 -2.69
N ARG A 46 12.10 18.22 -3.23
CA ARG A 46 10.77 18.48 -3.81
C ARG A 46 10.47 17.52 -4.96
N ASN A 47 11.45 17.28 -5.85
CA ASN A 47 11.29 16.40 -7.00
C ASN A 47 11.30 14.91 -6.63
N SER A 48 12.03 14.48 -5.59
CA SER A 48 11.93 13.10 -5.08
C SER A 48 10.58 12.85 -4.42
N PHE A 49 10.09 13.82 -3.65
CA PHE A 49 8.79 13.75 -3.00
C PHE A 49 7.66 13.73 -4.04
N LEU A 50 7.65 14.68 -4.99
CA LEU A 50 6.64 14.70 -6.05
C LEU A 50 6.63 13.41 -6.89
N ARG A 51 7.80 12.85 -7.23
CA ARG A 51 7.88 11.60 -8.01
C ARG A 51 7.36 10.39 -7.23
N ALA A 52 7.59 10.32 -5.92
CA ALA A 52 7.05 9.25 -5.09
C ALA A 52 5.53 9.35 -4.94
N HIS A 53 5.02 10.56 -4.67
CA HIS A 53 3.58 10.81 -4.55
C HIS A 53 2.84 10.61 -5.87
N HIS A 54 3.40 11.03 -7.01
CA HIS A 54 2.81 10.78 -8.33
C HIS A 54 2.75 9.28 -8.66
N ARG A 55 3.74 8.48 -8.26
CA ARG A 55 3.72 7.02 -8.44
C ARG A 55 2.63 6.35 -7.62
N ILE A 56 2.49 6.74 -6.34
CA ILE A 56 1.46 6.19 -5.45
C ILE A 56 0.06 6.59 -5.96
N LEU A 57 -0.14 7.86 -6.33
CA LEU A 57 -1.41 8.37 -6.84
C LEU A 57 -1.79 7.71 -8.19
N ALA A 58 -0.83 7.46 -9.08
CA ALA A 58 -1.06 6.73 -10.33
C ALA A 58 -1.52 5.29 -10.10
N VAL A 59 -0.93 4.57 -9.12
CA VAL A 59 -1.34 3.21 -8.77
C VAL A 59 -2.75 3.17 -8.18
N VAL A 60 -3.08 4.13 -7.30
CA VAL A 60 -4.43 4.23 -6.70
C VAL A 60 -5.48 4.51 -7.77
N VAL A 61 -5.22 5.44 -8.69
CA VAL A 61 -6.15 5.74 -9.81
C VAL A 61 -6.30 4.53 -10.74
N ALA A 62 -5.22 3.81 -11.04
CA ALA A 62 -5.29 2.58 -11.83
C ALA A 62 -6.11 1.48 -11.14
N MET A 63 -5.95 1.30 -9.82
CA MET A 63 -6.74 0.35 -9.02
C MET A 63 -8.22 0.73 -8.99
N LEU A 64 -8.55 2.00 -8.82
CA LEU A 64 -9.92 2.50 -8.84
C LEU A 64 -10.56 2.36 -10.23
N ALA A 65 -9.81 2.64 -11.30
CA ALA A 65 -10.25 2.43 -12.68
C ALA A 65 -10.44 0.93 -12.97
N CYS A 66 -9.55 0.06 -12.49
CA CYS A 66 -9.68 -1.39 -12.64
C CYS A 66 -10.87 -1.95 -11.86
N PHE A 67 -11.15 -1.42 -10.67
CA PHE A 67 -12.33 -1.76 -9.89
C PHE A 67 -13.62 -1.33 -10.61
N ALA A 68 -13.67 -0.09 -11.12
CA ALA A 68 -14.79 0.38 -11.92
C ALA A 68 -14.98 -0.41 -13.23
N LEU A 69 -13.88 -0.83 -13.86
CA LEU A 69 -13.90 -1.67 -15.07
C LEU A 69 -14.41 -3.09 -14.77
N CYS A 70 -14.01 -3.69 -13.63
CA CYS A 70 -14.53 -4.99 -13.18
C CYS A 70 -16.04 -4.95 -12.86
N CYS A 71 -16.55 -3.81 -12.37
CA CYS A 71 -17.98 -3.66 -12.11
C CYS A 71 -18.83 -3.65 -13.38
N VAL A 72 -18.28 -3.25 -14.53
CA VAL A 72 -19.01 -3.19 -15.82
C VAL A 72 -19.02 -4.54 -16.55
N THR A 73 -18.04 -5.43 -16.30
CA THR A 73 -17.98 -6.77 -16.93
C THR A 73 -18.61 -7.89 -16.08
N ALA A 74 -19.06 -7.61 -14.85
CA ALA A 74 -19.74 -8.58 -13.97
C ALA A 74 -21.23 -8.78 -14.32
N GLY A 75 -21.57 -8.64 -15.60
CA GLY A 75 -22.87 -8.95 -16.19
C GLY A 75 -22.89 -10.32 -16.88
N ALA A 76 -22.25 -11.34 -16.30
CA ALA A 76 -22.44 -12.73 -16.68
C ALA A 76 -22.26 -13.60 -15.44
N ARG A 77 -23.34 -14.26 -15.02
CA ARG A 77 -23.34 -15.24 -13.94
C ARG A 77 -22.56 -16.46 -14.39
N GLU A 78 -21.54 -16.84 -13.62
CA GLU A 78 -21.21 -18.23 -13.39
C GLU A 78 -20.72 -18.39 -11.94
N ASN A 79 -21.49 -19.16 -11.17
CA ASN A 79 -21.08 -19.63 -9.86
C ASN A 79 -19.89 -20.58 -10.05
N THR A 80 -18.67 -20.06 -10.06
CA THR A 80 -17.47 -20.86 -9.86
C THR A 80 -16.70 -20.26 -8.70
N VAL A 81 -16.93 -20.84 -7.53
CA VAL A 81 -16.18 -20.56 -6.30
C VAL A 81 -14.73 -20.96 -6.55
N PRO A 82 -13.73 -20.07 -6.42
CA PRO A 82 -12.34 -20.47 -6.35
C PRO A 82 -12.13 -21.15 -4.99
N SER A 83 -12.19 -22.48 -4.98
CA SER A 83 -11.76 -23.29 -3.84
C SER A 83 -10.24 -23.35 -3.87
N GLU A 84 -9.62 -22.38 -3.19
CA GLU A 84 -8.21 -22.43 -2.86
C GLU A 84 -8.00 -23.58 -1.86
N ALA A 85 -7.15 -24.51 -2.26
CA ALA A 85 -6.91 -25.78 -1.60
C ALA A 85 -6.29 -25.60 -0.21
N ALA A 86 -7.13 -25.49 0.81
CA ALA A 86 -6.98 -26.33 1.98
C ALA A 86 -7.94 -27.52 1.76
N SER A 87 -7.38 -28.71 1.52
CA SER A 87 -8.16 -29.93 1.27
C SER A 87 -8.86 -30.41 2.55
N SER A 88 -9.76 -29.60 3.11
CA SER A 88 -10.78 -30.12 4.03
C SER A 88 -11.76 -30.89 3.18
N GLU A 89 -11.82 -32.20 3.37
CA GLU A 89 -12.80 -33.05 2.70
C GLU A 89 -14.20 -32.59 3.13
N VAL A 90 -15.04 -32.25 2.17
CA VAL A 90 -16.41 -31.77 2.43
C VAL A 90 -17.42 -32.67 1.73
N VAL A 91 -18.52 -32.93 2.41
CA VAL A 91 -19.65 -33.71 1.88
C VAL A 91 -20.84 -32.80 1.70
N HIS A 92 -21.41 -32.80 0.50
CA HIS A 92 -22.70 -32.17 0.24
C HIS A 92 -23.83 -33.12 0.65
N TYR A 93 -24.66 -32.69 1.58
CA TYR A 93 -25.76 -33.49 2.13
C TYR A 93 -27.09 -32.76 2.00
N THR A 94 -28.12 -33.48 1.58
CA THR A 94 -29.50 -32.98 1.60
C THR A 94 -30.20 -33.50 2.85
N VAL A 95 -30.67 -32.57 3.68
CA VAL A 95 -31.37 -32.86 4.93
C VAL A 95 -32.62 -33.71 4.65
N GLN A 96 -32.76 -34.82 5.35
CA GLN A 96 -33.92 -35.69 5.26
C GLN A 96 -34.97 -35.34 6.34
N PRO A 97 -36.25 -35.69 6.13
CA PRO A 97 -37.26 -35.53 7.18
C PRO A 97 -36.86 -36.28 8.46
N GLY A 98 -36.83 -35.56 9.59
CA GLY A 98 -36.42 -36.10 10.88
C GLY A 98 -34.94 -35.91 11.23
N ASP A 99 -34.13 -35.40 10.30
CA ASP A 99 -32.75 -35.03 10.61
C ASP A 99 -32.69 -33.79 11.52
N SER A 100 -31.75 -33.85 12.46
CA SER A 100 -31.27 -32.72 13.25
C SER A 100 -29.79 -32.48 12.99
N LEU A 101 -29.30 -31.27 13.26
CA LEU A 101 -27.87 -30.97 13.18
C LEU A 101 -27.04 -31.96 14.01
N TRP A 102 -27.55 -32.40 15.16
CA TRP A 102 -26.90 -33.38 16.02
C TRP A 102 -26.79 -34.75 15.37
N SER A 103 -27.88 -35.24 14.77
CA SER A 103 -27.87 -36.54 14.07
C SER A 103 -26.97 -36.51 12.83
N ILE A 104 -26.95 -35.40 12.08
CA ILE A 104 -26.08 -35.23 10.92
C ILE A 104 -24.61 -35.17 11.37
N ALA A 105 -24.29 -34.33 12.36
CA ALA A 105 -22.94 -34.24 12.91
C ALA A 105 -22.45 -35.53 13.58
N SER A 106 -23.35 -36.40 14.05
CA SER A 106 -22.99 -37.71 14.60
C SER A 106 -22.72 -38.74 13.50
N ARG A 107 -23.42 -38.64 12.36
CA ARG A 107 -23.17 -39.49 11.19
C ARG A 107 -21.86 -39.17 10.47
N PHE A 108 -21.43 -37.91 10.53
CA PHE A 108 -20.21 -37.42 9.90
C PHE A 108 -19.24 -36.90 10.98
N PRO A 109 -18.45 -37.77 11.62
CA PRO A 109 -17.61 -37.40 12.74
C PRO A 109 -16.41 -36.54 12.35
N GLY A 110 -15.92 -36.66 11.12
CA GLY A 110 -14.80 -35.87 10.62
C GLY A 110 -13.56 -35.83 11.54
N ASP A 111 -12.85 -34.70 11.50
CA ASP A 111 -11.64 -34.37 12.27
C ASP A 111 -11.89 -33.93 13.73
N SER A 112 -13.15 -33.77 14.12
CA SER A 112 -13.53 -33.03 15.34
C SER A 112 -13.94 -33.96 16.48
N SER A 113 -13.18 -33.94 17.58
CA SER A 113 -13.32 -34.87 18.71
C SER A 113 -14.62 -34.74 19.52
N SER A 114 -15.33 -33.61 19.42
CA SER A 114 -16.55 -33.32 20.19
C SER A 114 -17.77 -33.15 19.29
N ALA A 115 -18.89 -33.78 19.65
CA ALA A 115 -20.17 -33.63 18.94
C ALA A 115 -20.65 -32.17 18.91
N TYR A 116 -20.40 -31.41 19.97
CA TYR A 116 -20.74 -29.99 20.03
C TYR A 116 -19.93 -29.18 19.02
N GLN A 117 -18.62 -29.42 18.93
CA GLN A 117 -17.74 -28.71 17.98
C GLN A 117 -18.16 -28.98 16.53
N ARG A 118 -18.60 -30.20 16.22
CA ARG A 118 -19.11 -30.56 14.89
C ARG A 118 -20.39 -29.81 14.54
N VAL A 119 -21.32 -29.70 15.47
CA VAL A 119 -22.56 -28.94 15.25
C VAL A 119 -22.27 -27.45 15.05
N GLU A 120 -21.39 -26.86 15.86
CA GLU A 120 -21.01 -25.46 15.70
C GLU A 120 -20.29 -25.21 14.38
N ARG A 121 -19.36 -26.08 13.99
CA ARG A 121 -18.69 -25.98 12.69
C ARG A 121 -19.68 -26.14 11.52
N LEU A 122 -20.61 -27.09 11.61
CA LEU A 122 -21.65 -27.28 10.60
C LEU A 122 -22.52 -26.02 10.45
N LYS A 123 -22.86 -25.35 11.55
CA LYS A 123 -23.58 -24.07 11.52
C LYS A 123 -22.75 -22.96 10.87
N GLN A 124 -21.47 -22.86 11.21
CA GLN A 124 -20.56 -21.84 10.67
C GLN A 124 -20.38 -21.99 9.16
N VAL A 125 -20.10 -23.20 8.68
CA VAL A 125 -19.88 -23.48 7.25
C VAL A 125 -21.13 -23.19 6.42
N ASN A 126 -22.32 -23.41 6.98
CA ASN A 126 -23.60 -23.20 6.28
C ASN A 126 -24.29 -21.88 6.64
N ASN A 127 -23.63 -20.99 7.39
CA ASN A 127 -24.19 -19.72 7.89
C ASN A 127 -25.59 -19.88 8.52
N LEU A 128 -25.79 -20.93 9.32
CA LEU A 128 -27.08 -21.19 9.96
C LEU A 128 -27.27 -20.25 11.16
N PRO A 129 -28.39 -19.47 11.21
CA PRO A 129 -28.64 -18.53 12.31
C PRO A 129 -28.97 -19.22 13.64
N GLY A 130 -29.18 -20.54 13.64
CA GLY A 130 -29.56 -21.30 14.83
C GLY A 130 -29.53 -22.81 14.58
N GLY A 131 -30.23 -23.56 15.43
CA GLY A 131 -30.28 -25.02 15.38
C GLY A 131 -31.35 -25.61 14.46
N SER A 132 -32.16 -24.77 13.81
CA SER A 132 -33.26 -25.21 12.96
C SER A 132 -32.78 -25.48 11.53
N ILE A 133 -33.13 -26.65 11.01
CA ILE A 133 -32.89 -27.07 9.63
C ILE A 133 -34.18 -27.64 9.04
N GLN A 134 -34.33 -27.52 7.72
CA GLN A 134 -35.52 -27.99 7.01
C GLN A 134 -35.19 -29.18 6.13
N ALA A 135 -36.11 -30.12 6.01
CA ALA A 135 -35.98 -31.21 5.05
C ALA A 135 -35.87 -30.66 3.62
N GLY A 136 -34.97 -31.23 2.83
CA GLY A 136 -34.62 -30.75 1.49
C GLY A 136 -33.53 -29.67 1.46
N GLN A 137 -33.12 -29.14 2.61
CA GLN A 137 -32.04 -28.14 2.68
C GLN A 137 -30.69 -28.78 2.31
N HIS A 138 -29.91 -28.11 1.48
CA HIS A 138 -28.55 -28.52 1.16
C HIS A 138 -27.58 -27.96 2.20
N LEU A 139 -26.77 -28.84 2.79
CA LEU A 139 -25.74 -28.52 3.75
C LEU A 139 -24.38 -29.01 3.26
N VAL A 140 -23.35 -28.24 3.53
CA VAL A 140 -21.95 -28.60 3.37
C VAL A 140 -21.43 -29.08 4.71
N ILE A 141 -21.06 -30.35 4.78
CA ILE A 141 -20.57 -30.99 6.00
C ILE A 141 -19.05 -31.07 5.93
N PRO A 142 -18.32 -30.39 6.82
CA PRO A 142 -16.88 -30.58 6.94
C PRO A 142 -16.59 -31.93 7.59
N LEU A 143 -15.79 -32.76 6.92
CA LEU A 143 -15.15 -33.94 7.51
C LEU A 143 -13.80 -33.55 8.13
#